data_AF-A0AAJ6G7C2-F1
#
_entry.id   AF-A0AAJ6G7C2-F1
#
_cell.length_a   1.000
_cell.length_b   1.000
_cell.length_c   1.000
_cell.angle_alpha   90.00
_cell.angle_beta   90.00
_cell.angle_gamma   90.00
#
_symmetry.space_group_name_H-M   'P 1'
#
loop_
_entity.id
_entity.type
_entity.pdbx_description
1 polymer ?
#
loop_
_entity_poly.entity_id
_entity_poly.type
_entity_poly.pdbx_seq_one_letter_code
_entity_poly.pdbx_strand_id
1 'polypeptide(L)' 'MSTKFFKEANEHFTNMFGISIDEAGFSEAEFKQRYGDLSALEAAHQIGRDYDLDRVDHGWS' A
#
# COMPACT_ATOMS: atom_id res chain seq x y z
N MET A 1 -10.64 -14.27 -3.50
CA MET A 1 -11.47 -13.16 -2.97
C MET A 1 -10.57 -12.34 -2.09
N SER A 2 -10.23 -11.12 -2.50
CA SER A 2 -9.40 -10.25 -1.66
C SER A 2 -10.08 -9.86 -0.37
N THR A 3 -9.30 -9.81 0.70
CA THR A 3 -9.83 -9.41 2.01
C THR A 3 -10.18 -7.92 2.02
N LYS A 4 -11.18 -7.53 2.84
CA LYS A 4 -11.57 -6.12 3.01
C LYS A 4 -10.35 -5.23 3.36
N PHE A 5 -9.50 -5.73 4.27
CA PHE A 5 -8.24 -5.11 4.67
C PHE A 5 -7.30 -4.82 3.48
N PHE A 6 -7.03 -5.82 2.64
CA PHE A 6 -6.13 -5.66 1.51
C PHE A 6 -6.65 -4.62 0.51
N LYS A 7 -7.97 -4.64 0.26
CA LYS A 7 -8.61 -3.65 -0.61
C LYS A 7 -8.47 -2.24 -0.06
N GLU A 8 -8.78 -2.03 1.22
CA GLU A 8 -8.64 -0.72 1.90
C GLU A 8 -7.18 -0.24 1.88
N ALA A 9 -6.22 -1.13 2.14
CA ALA A 9 -4.80 -0.80 2.09
C ALA A 9 -4.35 -0.43 0.68
N ASN A 10 -4.81 -1.15 -0.34
CA ASN A 10 -4.51 -0.86 -1.73
C ASN A 10 -5.07 0.49 -2.18
N GLU A 11 -6.27 0.87 -1.73
CA GLU A 11 -6.86 2.19 -2.02
C GLU A 11 -6.01 3.32 -1.42
N HIS A 12 -5.58 3.18 -0.15
CA HIS A 12 -4.69 4.16 0.48
C HIS A 12 -3.33 4.22 -0.20
N PHE A 13 -2.75 3.08 -0.55
CA PHE A 13 -1.46 2.98 -1.20
C PHE A 13 -1.47 3.61 -2.60
N THR A 14 -2.48 3.29 -3.40
CA THR A 14 -2.65 3.87 -4.75
C THR A 14 -2.80 5.38 -4.70
N ASN A 15 -3.51 5.92 -3.70
CA ASN A 15 -3.64 7.36 -3.52
C ASN A 15 -2.30 8.04 -3.17
N MET A 16 -1.45 7.38 -2.38
CA MET A 16 -0.15 7.91 -1.97
C MET A 16 0.95 7.78 -3.03
N PHE A 17 0.97 6.68 -3.77
CA PHE A 17 2.10 6.28 -4.62
C PHE A 17 1.73 6.14 -6.10
N GLY A 18 0.46 6.34 -6.47
CA GLY A 18 -0.01 6.29 -7.86
C GLY A 18 0.00 4.90 -8.50
N ILE A 19 0.43 3.88 -7.76
CA ILE A 19 0.48 2.47 -8.18
C ILE A 19 -0.21 1.59 -7.15
N SER A 20 -0.70 0.44 -7.58
CA SER A 20 -1.30 -0.56 -6.70
C SER A 20 -0.24 -1.36 -5.95
N ILE A 21 -0.62 -1.99 -4.83
CA ILE A 21 0.25 -2.90 -4.07
C ILE A 21 0.74 -4.07 -4.94
N ASP A 22 -0.13 -4.57 -5.83
CA ASP A 22 0.22 -5.59 -6.83
C ASP A 22 1.25 -5.08 -7.85
N GLU A 23 1.09 -3.85 -8.34
CA GLU A 23 2.02 -3.20 -9.27
C GLU A 23 3.38 -2.89 -8.62
N ALA A 24 3.40 -2.67 -7.31
CA ALA A 24 4.62 -2.59 -6.51
C ALA A 24 5.30 -3.97 -6.31
N GLY A 25 4.70 -5.06 -6.81
CA GLY A 25 5.26 -6.40 -6.81
C GLY A 25 4.85 -7.28 -5.62
N PHE A 26 3.79 -6.93 -4.91
CA PHE A 26 3.36 -7.69 -3.73
C PHE A 26 2.10 -8.50 -3.97
N SER A 27 2.20 -9.78 -3.63
CA SER A 27 1.01 -10.62 -3.48
C SER A 27 0.25 -10.26 -2.21
N GLU A 28 -1.08 -10.41 -2.23
CA GLU A 28 -1.95 -10.21 -1.05
C GLU A 28 -1.47 -11.02 0.17
N ALA A 29 -1.02 -12.26 -0.04
CA ALA A 29 -0.53 -13.12 1.02
C ALA A 29 0.72 -12.55 1.71
N GLU A 30 1.68 -12.05 0.93
CA GLU A 30 2.92 -11.44 1.46
C GLU A 30 2.63 -10.14 2.19
N PHE A 31 1.75 -9.31 1.63
CA PHE A 31 1.31 -8.07 2.26
C PHE A 31 0.66 -8.35 3.62
N LYS A 32 -0.24 -9.33 3.69
CA LYS A 32 -0.92 -9.71 4.93
C LYS A 32 0.04 -10.33 5.95
N GLN A 33 1.03 -11.11 5.51
CA GLN A 33 2.02 -11.68 6.41
C GLN A 33 2.92 -10.62 7.07
N ARG A 34 3.28 -9.55 6.34
CA ARG A 34 4.15 -8.49 6.87
C ARG A 34 3.41 -7.39 7.62
N TYR A 35 2.19 -7.05 7.18
CA TYR A 35 1.48 -5.87 7.66
C TYR A 35 0.09 -6.16 8.23
N GLY A 36 -0.29 -7.44 8.37
CA GLY A 36 -1.62 -7.84 8.83
C GLY A 36 -1.97 -7.45 10.26
N ASP A 37 -0.96 -7.13 11.09
CA ASP A 37 -1.14 -6.59 12.44
C ASP A 37 -1.38 -5.07 12.46
N LEU A 38 -1.21 -4.39 11.32
CA LEU A 38 -1.41 -2.95 11.19
C LEU A 38 -2.81 -2.62 10.66
N SER A 39 -3.24 -1.38 10.88
CA SER A 39 -4.39 -0.80 10.17
C SER A 39 -4.08 -0.66 8.67
N ALA A 40 -5.11 -0.70 7.82
CA ALA A 40 -4.94 -0.59 6.35
C ALA A 40 -4.13 0.65 5.92
N LEU A 41 -4.40 1.80 6.55
CA LEU A 41 -3.65 3.03 6.31
C LEU A 41 -2.17 2.90 6.75
N GLU A 42 -1.92 2.45 7.98
CA GLU A 42 -0.56 2.25 8.50
C GLU A 42 0.24 1.28 7.63
N ALA A 43 -0.39 0.19 7.19
CA ALA A 43 0.19 -0.79 6.29
C ALA A 43 0.60 -0.15 4.95
N ALA A 44 -0.27 0.66 4.35
CA ALA A 44 0.00 1.40 3.11
C ALA A 44 1.14 2.43 3.26
N HIS A 45 1.27 3.07 4.43
CA HIS A 45 2.41 3.95 4.72
C HIS A 45 3.71 3.15 4.92
N GLN A 46 3.63 2.01 5.61
CA GLN A 46 4.80 1.20 5.95
C GLN A 46 5.42 0.56 4.72
N ILE A 47 4.62 -0.03 3.83
CA ILE A 47 5.11 -0.62 2.58
C ILE A 47 5.83 0.40 1.70
N GLY A 48 5.30 1.62 1.58
CA GLY A 48 5.95 2.67 0.79
C GLY A 48 7.30 3.11 1.37
N ARG A 49 7.44 3.13 2.70
CA ARG A 49 8.72 3.38 3.37
C ARG A 49 9.71 2.23 3.22
N ASP A 50 9.25 0.99 3.39
CA ASP A 50 10.09 -0.20 3.35
C ASP A 50 10.70 -0.43 1.95
N TYR A 51 10.02 0.04 0.91
CA TYR A 51 10.42 -0.12 -0.49
C TYR A 51 10.90 1.18 -1.15
N ASP A 52 11.20 2.20 -0.33
CA ASP A 52 11.73 3.50 -0.76
C ASP A 52 10.93 4.11 -1.93
N LEU A 53 9.61 3.95 -1.89
CA LEU A 53 8.73 4.46 -2.93
C LEU A 53 8.61 5.97 -2.76
N ASP A 54 8.90 6.69 -3.84
CA ASP A 54 8.64 8.12 -3.90
C ASP A 54 7.12 8.34 -3.86
N ARG A 55 6.65 9.13 -2.90
CA ARG A 55 5.24 9.54 -2.89
C ARG A 55 5.01 10.36 -4.15
N VAL A 56 3.87 10.15 -4.79
CA VAL A 56 3.47 11.02 -5.89
C VAL A 56 3.32 12.43 -5.33
N ASP A 57 4.28 13.29 -5.66
CA ASP A 57 4.17 14.72 -5.44
C ASP A 57 3.10 15.21 -6.42
N HIS A 58 1.87 15.40 -5.93
CA HIS A 58 0.83 16.13 -6.66
C HIS A 58 1.19 17.62 -6.69
N GLY A 59 2.35 17.94 -7.27
CA GLY A 59 3.03 19.23 -7.18
C GLY A 59 2.07 20.42 -7.19
N TRP A 60 2.36 21.39 -6.32
CA TRP A 60 1.61 22.64 -6.14
C TRP A 60 0.91 23.07 -7.44
N SER A 61 -0.41 22.90 -7.47
CA SER A 61 -1.29 23.62 -8.40
C SER A 61 -1.77 24.90 -7.74
#